data_AF-A0AAW9GD83-F1
#
_entry.id   AF-A0AAW9GD83-F1
#
_cell.length_a   1.000
_cell.length_b   1.000
_cell.length_c   1.000
_cell.angle_alpha   90.00
_cell.angle_beta   90.00
_cell.angle_gamma   90.00
#
_symmetry.space_group_name_H-M   'P 1'
#
loop_
_entity.id
_entity.type
_entity.pdbx_description
1 polymer ?
#
loop_
_entity_poly.entity_id
_entity_poly.type
_entity_poly.pdbx_seq_one_letter_code
_entity_poly.pdbx_strand_id
1 'polypeptide(L)'
;MNKVILQPAGKGEFNYSSTMNKGIDLSEIQVFLKKNEFERLSQIYKNGKVHVWGVKPARDNSNVKQWNKIERGDIALFYGERHFFASASVTYKIHNSKLARYLWGEKEAGVTWEYLYFLDEIKNQYIHINLVNELLKYKSKDHHVQRIRVLNQEKSNEIMNTFDFDNTMYLPDISKWRAEKDLEVIIDELEQNVSLEREVKGRARREQNIIRGYLFGTKKVCSCGICGEEYPVDLLVAAHIKKRAHCSRQEKLDIKHIAIPMCKFGCDDLFEKGYIGVQKGEVISLLDTEYLPKSVKDYIENIQGKACDSWNIDNDKYFEWHTNYHTKEF
;
A
#
# COMPACT_ATOMS: atom_id res chain seq x y z
N MET A 1 9.67 -5.23 -10.28
CA MET A 1 8.40 -5.57 -9.60
C MET A 1 8.75 -6.19 -8.27
N ASN A 2 8.02 -5.84 -7.21
CA ASN A 2 8.31 -6.27 -5.85
C ASN A 2 7.90 -7.74 -5.66
N LYS A 3 8.67 -8.48 -4.86
CA LYS A 3 8.37 -9.87 -4.47
C LYS A 3 7.89 -9.92 -3.04
N VAL A 4 7.15 -10.99 -2.70
CA VAL A 4 6.72 -11.28 -1.33
C VAL A 4 7.69 -12.28 -0.69
N ILE A 5 8.10 -11.97 0.54
CA ILE A 5 8.94 -12.82 1.38
C ILE A 5 8.08 -13.37 2.51
N LEU A 6 7.95 -14.69 2.59
CA LEU A 6 7.33 -15.35 3.75
C LEU A 6 8.43 -15.57 4.79
N GLN A 7 8.40 -14.79 5.87
CA GLN A 7 9.41 -14.80 6.92
C GLN A 7 8.84 -15.44 8.19
N PRO A 8 9.28 -16.64 8.60
CA PRO A 8 8.90 -17.18 9.89
C PRO A 8 9.58 -16.39 11.01
N ALA A 9 8.85 -16.21 12.10
CA ALA A 9 9.32 -15.60 13.33
C ALA A 9 9.01 -16.50 14.53
N GLY A 10 9.97 -16.64 15.46
CA GLY A 10 9.75 -17.41 16.69
C GLY A 10 8.77 -16.73 17.65
N LYS A 11 8.09 -17.52 18.49
CA LYS A 11 7.10 -17.08 19.50
C LYS A 11 7.60 -16.00 20.49
N GLY A 12 8.92 -15.79 20.61
CA GLY A 12 9.54 -14.75 21.46
C GLY A 12 10.38 -13.72 20.70
N GLU A 13 10.52 -13.84 19.38
CA GLU A 13 11.37 -12.95 18.56
C GLU A 13 10.60 -11.66 18.13
N PHE A 14 9.30 -11.59 18.40
CA PHE A 14 8.41 -10.46 18.13
C PHE A 14 7.69 -9.95 19.38
N ASN A 15 8.46 -9.50 20.35
CA ASN A 15 7.91 -8.68 21.43
C ASN A 15 8.03 -7.17 21.08
N TYR A 16 7.36 -6.30 21.82
CA TYR A 16 7.47 -4.82 21.70
C TYR A 16 8.93 -4.31 21.75
N SER A 17 9.83 -5.10 22.34
CA SER A 17 11.27 -4.83 22.45
C SER A 17 12.10 -5.29 21.25
N SER A 18 11.51 -5.88 20.21
CA SER A 18 12.27 -6.39 19.06
C SER A 18 12.90 -5.25 18.25
N THR A 19 14.04 -5.53 17.60
CA THR A 19 14.72 -4.61 16.69
C THR A 19 13.86 -4.20 15.49
N MET A 20 12.81 -4.98 15.20
CA MET A 20 11.82 -4.64 14.20
C MET A 20 10.78 -3.66 14.74
N ASN A 21 10.24 -3.81 15.95
CA ASN A 21 9.19 -2.92 16.44
C ASN A 21 9.76 -1.65 17.11
N LYS A 22 10.68 -1.83 18.07
CA LYS A 22 11.29 -0.73 18.82
C LYS A 22 12.17 0.16 17.94
N GLY A 23 12.81 -0.42 16.92
CA GLY A 23 13.87 0.21 16.14
C GLY A 23 15.15 0.43 16.95
N ILE A 24 16.24 0.74 16.25
CA ILE A 24 17.57 0.99 16.80
C ILE A 24 18.08 2.31 16.24
N ASP A 25 18.79 3.09 17.05
CA ASP A 25 19.43 4.31 16.56
C ASP A 25 20.61 3.94 15.64
N LEU A 26 20.65 4.53 14.46
CA LEU A 26 21.67 4.25 13.44
C LEU A 26 23.09 4.56 13.94
N SER A 27 23.21 5.55 14.83
CA SER A 27 24.46 5.90 15.51
C SER A 27 24.96 4.77 16.42
N GLU A 28 24.07 4.03 17.07
CA GLU A 28 24.42 2.91 17.97
C GLU A 28 25.12 1.79 17.21
N ILE A 29 24.68 1.53 15.98
CA ILE A 29 25.22 0.44 15.15
C ILE A 29 26.32 0.91 14.19
N GLN A 30 26.64 2.21 14.15
CA GLN A 30 27.60 2.80 13.22
C GLN A 30 28.97 2.10 13.25
N VAL A 31 29.45 1.74 14.45
CA VAL A 31 30.75 1.07 14.64
C VAL A 31 30.85 -0.27 13.93
N PHE A 32 29.72 -0.92 13.63
CA PHE A 32 29.67 -2.20 12.93
C PHE A 32 29.52 -2.07 11.42
N LEU A 33 29.18 -0.88 10.92
CA LEU A 33 28.86 -0.62 9.52
C LEU A 33 30.08 -0.09 8.75
N LYS A 34 30.18 -0.44 7.47
CA LYS A 34 31.11 0.23 6.57
C LYS A 34 30.63 1.66 6.31
N LYS A 35 31.56 2.56 5.97
CA LYS A 35 31.25 3.97 5.67
C LYS A 35 30.12 4.14 4.65
N ASN A 36 30.18 3.39 3.54
CA ASN A 36 29.15 3.41 2.49
C ASN A 36 27.79 2.85 2.94
N GLU A 37 27.78 1.82 3.80
CA GLU A 37 26.56 1.25 4.37
C GLU A 37 25.88 2.27 5.30
N PHE A 38 26.67 2.94 6.16
CA PHE A 38 26.18 3.98 7.07
C PHE A 38 25.64 5.20 6.32
N GLU A 39 26.37 5.71 5.31
CA GLU A 39 25.91 6.81 4.47
C GLU A 39 24.59 6.46 3.76
N ARG A 40 24.49 5.23 3.22
CA ARG A 40 23.28 4.79 2.55
C ARG A 40 22.09 4.65 3.50
N LEU A 41 22.29 4.06 4.67
CA LEU A 41 21.25 3.94 5.69
C LEU A 41 20.83 5.32 6.21
N SER A 42 21.75 6.27 6.38
CA SER A 42 21.45 7.65 6.80
C SER A 42 20.57 8.39 5.79
N GLN A 43 20.78 8.15 4.49
CA GLN A 43 19.93 8.70 3.42
C GLN A 43 18.51 8.12 3.44
N ILE A 44 18.39 6.82 3.75
CA ILE A 44 17.09 6.12 3.81
C ILE A 44 16.33 6.52 5.07
N TYR A 45 16.99 6.47 6.23
CA TYR A 45 16.42 6.67 7.55
C TYR A 45 16.76 8.05 8.10
N LYS A 46 16.11 9.08 7.56
CA LYS A 46 16.37 10.49 7.93
C LYS A 46 16.13 10.82 9.40
N ASN A 47 15.28 10.04 10.08
CA ASN A 47 15.03 10.16 11.52
C ASN A 47 16.11 9.49 12.38
N GLY A 48 17.12 8.87 11.75
CA GLY A 48 18.19 8.15 12.43
C GLY A 48 17.76 6.82 13.03
N LYS A 49 16.52 6.37 12.81
CA LYS A 49 15.98 5.16 13.45
C LYS A 49 15.76 4.06 12.42
N VAL A 50 16.44 2.93 12.61
CA VAL A 50 16.39 1.79 11.71
C VAL A 50 15.65 0.61 12.31
N HIS A 51 14.95 -0.14 11.46
CA HIS A 51 14.31 -1.39 11.83
C HIS A 51 15.00 -2.53 11.12
N VAL A 52 15.37 -3.59 11.85
CA VAL A 52 16.26 -4.63 11.33
C VAL A 52 15.74 -6.02 11.68
N TRP A 53 15.80 -6.90 10.69
CA TRP A 53 15.56 -8.33 10.86
C TRP A 53 16.76 -9.14 10.36
N GLY A 54 16.97 -10.32 10.96
CA GLY A 54 18.09 -11.19 10.64
C GLY A 54 17.65 -12.61 10.25
N VAL A 55 18.45 -13.26 9.41
CA VAL A 55 18.24 -14.64 8.97
C VAL A 55 19.47 -15.47 9.33
N LYS A 56 19.23 -16.64 9.95
CA LYS A 56 20.30 -17.62 10.22
C LYS A 56 20.66 -18.40 8.96
N PRO A 57 21.95 -18.70 8.73
CA PRO A 57 22.33 -19.71 7.75
C PRO A 57 21.68 -21.05 8.12
N ALA A 58 21.01 -21.69 7.16
CA ALA A 58 20.57 -23.06 7.32
C ALA A 58 21.75 -24.00 7.02
N ARG A 59 21.77 -25.21 7.60
CA ARG A 59 22.82 -26.22 7.35
C ARG A 59 23.03 -26.53 5.86
N ASP A 60 21.97 -26.43 5.06
CA ASP A 60 21.94 -26.67 3.62
C ASP A 60 22.08 -25.38 2.78
N ASN A 61 22.42 -24.24 3.40
CA ASN A 61 22.43 -22.90 2.81
C ASN A 61 21.12 -22.44 2.15
N SER A 62 19.99 -23.13 2.41
CA SER A 62 18.70 -22.80 1.80
C SER A 62 18.23 -21.39 2.14
N ASN A 63 18.36 -20.98 3.41
CA ASN A 63 18.01 -19.62 3.85
C ASN A 63 18.85 -18.54 3.15
N VAL A 64 20.15 -18.79 2.96
CA VAL A 64 21.07 -17.86 2.29
C VAL A 64 20.67 -17.68 0.83
N LYS A 65 20.32 -18.78 0.14
CA LYS A 65 19.81 -18.74 -1.23
C LYS A 65 18.54 -17.91 -1.36
N GLN A 66 17.67 -17.90 -0.35
CA GLN A 66 16.46 -17.09 -0.34
C GLN A 66 16.79 -15.62 -0.03
N TRP A 67 17.64 -15.34 0.96
CA TRP A 67 18.08 -13.99 1.28
C TRP A 67 18.78 -13.28 0.11
N ASN A 68 19.54 -14.03 -0.70
CA ASN A 68 20.17 -13.49 -1.90
C ASN A 68 19.15 -12.97 -2.93
N LYS A 69 17.93 -13.52 -2.96
CA LYS A 69 16.85 -13.09 -3.88
C LYS A 69 16.11 -11.84 -3.42
N ILE A 70 16.30 -11.42 -2.17
CA ILE A 70 15.65 -10.24 -1.59
C ILE A 70 16.22 -9.00 -2.26
N GLU A 71 15.35 -8.14 -2.74
CA GLU A 71 15.68 -6.85 -3.33
C GLU A 71 15.01 -5.71 -2.56
N ARG A 72 15.52 -4.49 -2.76
CA ARG A 72 14.88 -3.29 -2.21
C ARG A 72 13.48 -3.15 -2.82
N GLY A 73 12.49 -2.91 -1.97
CA GLY A 73 11.07 -2.81 -2.34
C GLY A 73 10.29 -4.11 -2.16
N ASP A 74 10.96 -5.25 -1.92
CA ASP A 74 10.25 -6.50 -1.59
C ASP A 74 9.46 -6.35 -0.26
N ILE A 75 8.35 -7.07 -0.17
CA ILE A 75 7.45 -7.05 1.01
C ILE A 75 7.71 -8.29 1.85
N ALA A 76 8.16 -8.11 3.08
CA ALA A 76 8.30 -9.17 4.07
C ALA A 76 7.02 -9.36 4.87
N LEU A 77 6.46 -10.58 4.84
CA LEU A 77 5.32 -11.01 5.65
C LEU A 77 5.82 -11.90 6.79
N PHE A 78 5.63 -11.44 8.01
CA PHE A 78 6.10 -12.12 9.21
C PHE A 78 5.04 -13.06 9.76
N TYR A 79 5.40 -14.34 9.85
CA TYR A 79 4.51 -15.43 10.21
C TYR A 79 4.84 -15.99 11.59
N GLY A 80 3.80 -16.16 12.41
CA GLY A 80 3.85 -16.79 13.72
C GLY A 80 2.44 -17.22 14.13
N GLU A 81 2.32 -18.25 14.96
CA GLU A 81 1.02 -18.64 15.55
C GLU A 81 -0.14 -18.76 14.54
N ARG A 82 0.12 -19.44 13.42
CA ARG A 82 -0.84 -19.72 12.33
C ARG A 82 -1.37 -18.49 11.56
N HIS A 83 -0.81 -17.31 11.77
CA HIS A 83 -1.15 -16.12 10.97
C HIS A 83 0.09 -15.28 10.62
N PHE A 84 -0.03 -14.45 9.60
CA PHE A 84 0.91 -13.38 9.35
C PHE A 84 0.47 -12.17 10.16
N PHE A 85 1.32 -11.76 11.09
CA PHE A 85 1.00 -10.73 12.09
C PHE A 85 1.62 -9.37 11.74
N ALA A 86 2.56 -9.32 10.79
CA ALA A 86 3.13 -8.08 10.31
C ALA A 86 3.56 -8.14 8.83
N SER A 87 3.56 -6.98 8.19
CA SER A 87 4.20 -6.76 6.88
C SER A 87 5.18 -5.60 6.96
N ALA A 88 6.24 -5.62 6.16
CA ALA A 88 7.20 -4.52 6.07
C ALA A 88 7.91 -4.47 4.70
N SER A 89 8.30 -3.28 4.28
CA SER A 89 9.03 -3.05 3.03
C SER A 89 10.55 -3.16 3.27
N VAL A 90 11.24 -3.93 2.42
CA VAL A 90 12.71 -4.08 2.51
C VAL A 90 13.40 -2.87 1.90
N THR A 91 14.25 -2.20 2.67
CA THR A 91 14.96 -0.99 2.22
C THR A 91 16.41 -1.26 1.83
N TYR A 92 17.09 -2.16 2.55
CA TYR A 92 18.51 -2.43 2.41
C TYR A 92 18.86 -3.82 2.97
N LYS A 93 19.98 -4.41 2.57
CA LYS A 93 20.45 -5.69 3.11
C LYS A 93 21.96 -5.75 3.24
N ILE A 94 22.46 -6.39 4.30
CA ILE A 94 23.88 -6.59 4.57
C ILE A 94 24.12 -7.97 5.19
N HIS A 95 25.30 -8.55 4.95
CA HIS A 95 25.79 -9.72 5.69
C HIS A 95 26.79 -9.23 6.73
N ASN A 96 26.43 -9.31 8.02
CA ASN A 96 27.26 -8.79 9.10
C ASN A 96 27.08 -9.58 10.40
N SER A 97 27.95 -10.58 10.58
CA SER A 97 27.97 -11.46 11.75
C SER A 97 28.29 -10.72 13.06
N LYS A 98 29.08 -9.63 13.01
CA LYS A 98 29.44 -8.84 14.21
C LYS A 98 28.23 -8.05 14.71
N LEU A 99 27.54 -7.36 13.80
CA LEU A 99 26.31 -6.63 14.11
C LEU A 99 25.22 -7.58 14.63
N ALA A 100 25.03 -8.74 14.00
CA ALA A 100 24.03 -9.70 14.45
C ALA A 100 24.28 -10.23 15.87
N ARG A 101 25.54 -10.46 16.26
CA ARG A 101 25.90 -10.81 17.64
C ARG A 101 25.64 -9.67 18.63
N TYR A 102 25.93 -8.43 18.23
CA TYR A 102 25.63 -7.26 19.05
C TYR A 102 24.13 -7.13 19.31
N LEU A 103 23.30 -7.35 18.27
CA LEU A 103 21.85 -7.18 18.37
C LEU A 103 21.13 -8.35 19.05
N TRP A 104 21.55 -9.59 18.77
CA TRP A 104 20.78 -10.79 19.13
C TRP A 104 21.62 -11.90 19.78
N GLY A 105 22.92 -11.70 19.98
CA GLY A 105 23.83 -12.72 20.50
C GLY A 105 23.99 -13.92 19.55
N GLU A 106 24.20 -15.08 20.14
CA GLU A 106 24.29 -16.36 19.44
C GLU A 106 23.16 -17.28 19.88
N LYS A 107 22.59 -18.03 18.93
CA LYS A 107 21.60 -19.06 19.25
C LYS A 107 22.28 -20.32 19.80
N GLU A 108 23.34 -20.72 19.11
CA GLU A 108 24.21 -21.87 19.39
C GLU A 108 25.63 -21.39 19.06
N ALA A 109 26.67 -22.07 19.59
CA ALA A 109 28.06 -21.64 19.40
C ALA A 109 28.38 -21.35 17.92
N GLY A 110 28.69 -20.09 17.61
CA GLY A 110 29.03 -19.62 16.27
C GLY A 110 27.85 -19.36 15.32
N VAL A 111 26.60 -19.57 15.75
CA VAL A 111 25.40 -19.38 14.92
C VAL A 111 24.62 -18.14 15.37
N THR A 112 24.51 -17.16 14.48
CA THR A 112 23.72 -15.94 14.67
C THR A 112 22.91 -15.58 13.41
N TRP A 113 22.05 -14.58 13.50
CA TRP A 113 21.17 -14.11 12.41
C TRP A 113 21.92 -13.13 11.48
N GLU A 114 23.08 -13.56 10.98
CA GLU A 114 24.06 -12.69 10.31
C GLU A 114 23.64 -12.14 8.93
N TYR A 115 22.59 -12.68 8.31
CA TYR A 115 22.06 -12.17 7.05
C TYR A 115 20.92 -11.18 7.35
N LEU A 116 21.28 -9.90 7.44
CA LEU A 116 20.37 -8.85 7.87
C LEU A 116 19.68 -8.18 6.67
N TYR A 117 18.46 -7.74 6.90
CA TYR A 117 17.80 -6.78 6.03
C TYR A 117 17.05 -5.74 6.87
N PHE A 118 17.02 -4.53 6.33
CA PHE A 118 16.45 -3.35 6.94
C PHE A 118 15.03 -3.14 6.41
N LEU A 119 14.18 -2.64 7.29
CA LEU A 119 12.73 -2.57 7.12
C LEU A 119 12.23 -1.14 7.28
N ASP A 120 11.17 -0.83 6.57
CA ASP A 120 10.35 0.36 6.75
C ASP A 120 8.87 -0.03 6.58
N GLU A 121 7.96 0.90 6.86
CA GLU A 121 6.51 0.72 6.68
C GLU A 121 5.97 -0.51 7.41
N ILE A 122 6.42 -0.73 8.64
CA ILE A 122 5.99 -1.89 9.42
C ILE A 122 4.53 -1.73 9.80
N LYS A 123 3.70 -2.69 9.39
CA LYS A 123 2.27 -2.74 9.67
C LYS A 123 1.91 -4.00 10.43
N ASN A 124 0.99 -3.88 11.36
CA ASN A 124 0.32 -5.04 11.93
C ASN A 124 -0.62 -5.64 10.89
N GLN A 125 -0.64 -6.97 10.83
CA GLN A 125 -1.46 -7.76 9.94
C GLN A 125 -2.21 -8.81 10.74
N TYR A 126 -3.29 -9.33 10.19
CA TYR A 126 -3.94 -10.52 10.72
C TYR A 126 -4.44 -11.39 9.58
N ILE A 127 -3.50 -12.14 8.99
CA ILE A 127 -3.78 -12.97 7.81
C ILE A 127 -3.58 -14.43 8.17
N HIS A 128 -4.66 -15.18 8.24
CA HIS A 128 -4.59 -16.60 8.57
C HIS A 128 -3.86 -17.39 7.47
N ILE A 129 -2.98 -18.32 7.86
CA ILE A 129 -2.13 -19.09 6.92
C ILE A 129 -2.93 -19.86 5.87
N ASN A 130 -4.12 -20.35 6.24
CA ASN A 130 -5.01 -21.07 5.33
C ASN A 130 -5.35 -20.25 4.07
N LEU A 131 -5.54 -18.94 4.23
CA LEU A 131 -5.88 -18.05 3.11
C LEU A 131 -4.67 -17.92 2.17
N VAL A 132 -3.46 -17.75 2.71
CA VAL A 132 -2.23 -17.74 1.90
C VAL A 132 -2.00 -19.08 1.21
N ASN A 133 -2.21 -20.21 1.90
CA ASN A 133 -2.06 -21.54 1.33
C ASN A 133 -3.03 -21.79 0.16
N GLU A 134 -4.26 -21.32 0.29
CA GLU A 134 -5.27 -21.37 -0.77
C GLU A 134 -4.87 -20.54 -1.99
N LEU A 135 -4.43 -19.29 -1.77
CA LEU A 135 -3.97 -18.40 -2.85
C LEU A 135 -2.76 -18.97 -3.59
N LEU A 136 -1.82 -19.57 -2.86
CA LEU A 136 -0.62 -20.18 -3.42
C LEU A 136 -0.85 -21.58 -4.01
N LYS A 137 -2.11 -22.06 -3.97
CA LYS A 137 -2.55 -23.38 -4.46
C LYS A 137 -1.72 -24.52 -3.87
N TYR A 138 -1.39 -24.44 -2.59
CA TYR A 138 -0.71 -25.54 -1.90
C TYR A 138 -1.67 -26.71 -1.70
N LYS A 139 -1.17 -27.94 -1.92
CA LYS A 139 -1.96 -29.18 -1.85
C LYS A 139 -2.56 -29.46 -0.46
N SER A 140 -1.96 -28.91 0.60
CA SER A 140 -2.45 -29.03 1.97
C SER A 140 -2.70 -27.65 2.57
N LYS A 141 -3.85 -27.51 3.25
CA LYS A 141 -4.22 -26.29 3.98
C LYS A 141 -3.41 -26.12 5.28
N ASP A 142 -2.79 -27.19 5.78
CA ASP A 142 -1.96 -27.17 7.00
C ASP A 142 -0.47 -26.86 6.73
N HIS A 143 -0.14 -26.28 5.57
CA HIS A 143 1.23 -25.89 5.30
C HIS A 143 1.64 -24.71 6.19
N HIS A 144 2.65 -24.91 7.03
CA HIS A 144 3.22 -23.86 7.88
C HIS A 144 4.48 -23.27 7.25
N VAL A 145 4.69 -21.97 7.44
CA VAL A 145 5.96 -21.34 7.04
C VAL A 145 7.01 -21.69 8.10
N GLN A 146 7.90 -22.61 7.77
CA GLN A 146 8.98 -23.07 8.67
C GLN A 146 10.35 -22.44 8.33
N ARG A 147 10.50 -21.93 7.12
CA ARG A 147 11.73 -21.31 6.61
C ARG A 147 11.40 -20.09 5.79
N ILE A 148 12.36 -19.16 5.69
CA ILE A 148 12.23 -17.99 4.82
C ILE A 148 12.01 -18.45 3.38
N ARG A 149 11.08 -17.80 2.68
CA ARG A 149 10.80 -18.10 1.27
C ARG A 149 10.49 -16.83 0.51
N VAL A 150 11.29 -16.52 -0.51
CA VAL A 150 10.96 -15.49 -1.50
C VAL A 150 10.09 -16.13 -2.57
N LEU A 151 8.89 -15.60 -2.75
CA LEU A 151 7.95 -16.08 -3.76
C LEU A 151 8.40 -15.65 -5.17
N ASN A 152 7.98 -16.39 -6.20
CA ASN A 152 8.17 -15.94 -7.57
C ASN A 152 7.20 -14.78 -7.89
N GLN A 153 7.37 -14.13 -9.04
CA GLN A 153 6.58 -12.92 -9.36
C GLN A 153 5.08 -13.23 -9.43
N GLU A 154 4.68 -14.34 -10.05
CA GLU A 154 3.28 -14.76 -10.16
C GLU A 154 2.62 -14.93 -8.78
N LYS A 155 3.26 -15.67 -7.87
CA LYS A 155 2.75 -15.88 -6.51
C LYS A 155 2.80 -14.63 -5.65
N SER A 156 3.82 -13.79 -5.86
CA SER A 156 3.91 -12.49 -5.18
C SER A 156 2.74 -11.61 -5.60
N ASN A 157 2.43 -11.57 -6.89
CA ASN A 157 1.29 -10.85 -7.43
C ASN A 157 -0.04 -11.37 -6.88
N GLU A 158 -0.25 -12.69 -6.77
CA GLU A 158 -1.47 -13.26 -6.17
C GLU A 158 -1.69 -12.77 -4.72
N ILE A 159 -0.61 -12.76 -3.94
CA ILE A 159 -0.63 -12.37 -2.53
C ILE A 159 -0.83 -10.85 -2.40
N MET A 160 -0.07 -10.04 -3.12
CA MET A 160 -0.21 -8.58 -3.17
C MET A 160 -1.56 -8.12 -3.73
N ASN A 161 -2.10 -8.83 -4.73
CA ASN A 161 -3.42 -8.50 -5.28
C ASN A 161 -4.53 -8.82 -4.29
N THR A 162 -4.37 -9.80 -3.40
CA THR A 162 -5.43 -10.26 -2.49
C THR A 162 -5.45 -9.50 -1.19
N PHE A 163 -4.28 -9.27 -0.60
CA PHE A 163 -4.14 -8.59 0.68
C PHE A 163 -3.59 -7.19 0.47
N ASP A 164 -4.13 -6.25 1.23
CA ASP A 164 -3.69 -4.86 1.23
C ASP A 164 -2.38 -4.72 2.04
N PHE A 165 -1.28 -5.20 1.47
CA PHE A 165 0.05 -4.99 2.04
C PHE A 165 0.61 -3.61 1.70
N ASP A 166 0.05 -2.98 0.68
CA ASP A 166 0.45 -1.65 0.27
C ASP A 166 0.06 -0.66 1.36
N ASN A 167 1.04 0.12 1.81
CA ASN A 167 0.70 1.46 2.26
C ASN A 167 0.61 2.35 1.05
N THR A 168 -0.51 3.02 1.00
CA THR A 168 -0.78 4.38 0.55
C THR A 168 0.32 5.44 0.82
N MET A 169 1.54 5.07 1.23
CA MET A 169 2.57 5.97 1.77
C MET A 169 3.90 5.93 1.00
N TYR A 170 4.17 4.88 0.22
CA TYR A 170 5.32 4.82 -0.69
C TYR A 170 4.89 4.31 -2.06
N LEU A 171 4.30 5.21 -2.82
CA LEU A 171 4.27 5.08 -4.26
C LEU A 171 5.69 5.42 -4.74
N PRO A 172 6.32 4.62 -5.61
CA PRO A 172 7.57 5.03 -6.23
C PRO A 172 7.37 6.42 -6.85
N ASP A 173 8.42 7.22 -6.97
CA ASP A 173 8.41 8.38 -7.87
C ASP A 173 8.28 7.85 -9.30
N ILE A 174 7.07 7.43 -9.64
CA ILE A 174 6.64 7.07 -10.97
C ILE A 174 6.40 8.43 -11.61
N SER A 175 7.30 8.84 -12.50
CA SER A 175 7.05 10.02 -13.32
C SER A 175 5.65 9.92 -13.92
N LYS A 176 4.89 11.02 -13.98
CA LYS A 176 3.49 11.02 -14.47
C LYS A 176 3.32 10.23 -15.78
N TRP A 177 4.28 10.37 -16.69
CA TRP A 177 4.42 9.59 -17.92
C TRP A 177 4.39 8.06 -17.74
N ARG A 178 5.13 7.53 -16.75
CA ARG A 178 5.15 6.09 -16.47
C ARG A 178 3.81 5.62 -15.90
N ALA A 179 3.17 6.42 -15.04
CA ALA A 179 1.86 6.09 -14.48
C ALA A 179 0.80 6.00 -15.58
N GLU A 180 0.80 6.95 -16.53
CA GLU A 180 -0.08 6.93 -17.71
C GLU A 180 0.15 5.67 -18.57
N LYS A 181 1.40 5.29 -18.80
CA LYS A 181 1.74 4.09 -19.58
C LYS A 181 1.37 2.78 -18.87
N ASP A 182 1.63 2.68 -17.57
CA ASP A 182 1.27 1.50 -16.79
C ASP A 182 -0.26 1.35 -16.68
N LEU A 183 -0.98 2.48 -16.61
CA LEU A 183 -2.43 2.52 -16.63
C LEU A 183 -3.00 2.01 -17.97
N GLU A 184 -2.38 2.39 -19.09
CA GLU A 184 -2.75 1.91 -20.42
C GLU A 184 -2.67 0.38 -20.52
N VAL A 185 -1.57 -0.21 -20.06
CA VAL A 185 -1.42 -1.68 -20.04
C VAL A 185 -2.51 -2.34 -19.20
N ILE A 186 -2.80 -1.81 -18.01
CA ILE A 186 -3.82 -2.39 -17.12
C ILE A 186 -5.22 -2.30 -17.72
N ILE A 187 -5.57 -1.17 -18.32
CA ILE A 187 -6.88 -0.98 -18.96
C ILE A 187 -7.03 -1.94 -20.14
N ASP A 188 -5.99 -2.11 -20.96
CA ASP A 188 -6.00 -3.09 -22.05
C ASP A 188 -6.17 -4.52 -21.53
N GLU A 189 -5.47 -4.89 -20.45
CA GLU A 189 -5.64 -6.20 -19.80
C GLU A 189 -7.06 -6.40 -19.23
N LEU A 190 -7.66 -5.34 -18.68
CA LEU A 190 -9.04 -5.34 -18.16
C LEU A 190 -10.08 -5.50 -19.26
N GLU A 191 -9.85 -4.90 -20.43
CA GLU A 191 -10.77 -4.97 -21.58
C GLU A 191 -10.66 -6.29 -22.36
N GLN A 192 -9.47 -6.89 -22.42
CA GLN A 192 -9.24 -8.15 -23.14
C GLN A 192 -9.67 -9.40 -22.36
N ASN A 193 -9.68 -9.36 -21.02
CA ASN A 193 -9.88 -10.55 -20.18
C ASN A 193 -11.13 -10.42 -19.29
N VAL A 194 -12.30 -10.72 -19.88
CA VAL A 194 -13.61 -10.75 -19.20
C VAL A 194 -13.83 -12.03 -18.37
N SER A 195 -12.87 -12.98 -18.37
CA SER A 195 -13.21 -14.39 -18.08
C SER A 195 -13.20 -14.84 -16.62
N LEU A 196 -12.66 -14.07 -15.64
CA LEU A 196 -12.65 -14.49 -14.22
C LEU A 196 -12.77 -13.29 -13.24
N GLU A 197 -13.83 -13.25 -12.41
CA GLU A 197 -14.09 -12.17 -11.44
C GLU A 197 -12.92 -11.86 -10.49
N ARG A 198 -12.15 -12.89 -10.11
CA ARG A 198 -10.99 -12.74 -9.23
C ARG A 198 -9.84 -12.00 -9.90
N GLU A 199 -9.63 -12.20 -11.20
CA GLU A 199 -8.61 -11.47 -11.98
C GLU A 199 -9.04 -10.01 -12.19
N VAL A 200 -10.32 -9.77 -12.44
CA VAL A 200 -10.90 -8.42 -12.57
C VAL A 200 -10.71 -7.62 -11.28
N LYS A 201 -10.96 -8.21 -10.10
CA LYS A 201 -10.70 -7.55 -8.80
C LYS A 201 -9.22 -7.23 -8.58
N GLY A 202 -8.32 -8.14 -8.97
CA GLY A 202 -6.87 -7.91 -8.87
C GLY A 202 -6.39 -6.77 -9.78
N ARG A 203 -6.90 -6.70 -11.01
CA ARG A 203 -6.53 -5.63 -11.96
C ARG A 203 -7.13 -4.27 -11.58
N ALA A 204 -8.38 -4.22 -11.11
CA ALA A 204 -8.99 -2.99 -10.60
C ALA A 204 -8.23 -2.42 -9.38
N ARG A 205 -7.65 -3.28 -8.55
CA ARG A 205 -6.77 -2.86 -7.44
C ARG A 205 -5.46 -2.24 -7.93
N ARG A 206 -4.84 -2.81 -8.97
CA ARG A 206 -3.63 -2.24 -9.57
C ARG A 206 -3.89 -0.89 -10.23
N GLU A 207 -5.03 -0.76 -10.91
CA GLU A 207 -5.50 0.54 -11.44
C GLU A 207 -5.58 1.57 -10.31
N GLN A 208 -6.24 1.23 -9.20
CA GLN A 208 -6.30 2.07 -8.02
C GLN A 208 -4.91 2.44 -7.48
N ASN A 209 -3.97 1.49 -7.39
CA ASN A 209 -2.61 1.78 -6.96
C ASN A 209 -1.90 2.81 -7.87
N ILE A 210 -2.10 2.73 -9.19
CA ILE A 210 -1.54 3.73 -10.12
C ILE A 210 -2.18 5.09 -9.90
N ILE A 211 -3.51 5.16 -9.77
CA ILE A 211 -4.22 6.42 -9.54
C ILE A 211 -3.77 7.06 -8.23
N ARG A 212 -3.64 6.27 -7.17
CA ARG A 212 -3.06 6.72 -5.91
C ARG A 212 -1.63 7.24 -6.11
N GLY A 213 -0.82 6.49 -6.87
CA GLY A 213 0.51 6.88 -7.36
C GLY A 213 0.56 8.29 -7.90
N TYR A 214 -0.34 8.55 -8.84
CA TYR A 214 -0.46 9.80 -9.54
C TYR A 214 -0.92 10.96 -8.64
N LEU A 215 -1.92 10.73 -7.80
CA LEU A 215 -2.51 11.78 -6.94
C LEU A 215 -1.62 12.16 -5.76
N PHE A 216 -1.04 11.17 -5.08
CA PHE A 216 -0.35 11.37 -3.81
C PHE A 216 1.17 11.35 -3.94
N GLY A 217 1.71 10.55 -4.86
CA GLY A 217 3.15 10.31 -4.98
C GLY A 217 3.77 9.91 -3.62
N THR A 218 4.75 10.67 -3.16
CA THR A 218 5.44 10.43 -1.87
C THR A 218 4.89 11.26 -0.71
N LYS A 219 3.78 11.98 -0.92
CA LYS A 219 3.15 12.80 0.13
C LYS A 219 2.61 11.91 1.24
N LYS A 220 2.75 12.37 2.49
CA LYS A 220 2.17 11.71 3.67
C LYS A 220 0.78 12.24 4.02
N VAL A 221 0.51 13.48 3.61
CA VAL A 221 -0.77 14.17 3.80
C VAL A 221 -1.21 14.80 2.49
N CYS A 222 -2.52 14.91 2.30
CA CYS A 222 -3.13 15.56 1.15
C CYS A 222 -4.51 16.09 1.53
N SER A 223 -4.93 17.18 0.91
CA SER A 223 -6.28 17.71 1.07
C SER A 223 -7.31 16.84 0.33
N CYS A 224 -8.48 16.70 0.93
CA CYS A 224 -9.66 16.17 0.26
C CYS A 224 -10.15 17.19 -0.76
N GLY A 225 -10.34 16.78 -2.01
CA GLY A 225 -10.80 17.66 -3.09
C GLY A 225 -12.23 18.18 -2.92
N ILE A 226 -13.00 17.64 -1.97
CA ILE A 226 -14.38 18.07 -1.69
C ILE A 226 -14.44 18.97 -0.45
N CYS A 227 -14.04 18.48 0.73
CA CYS A 227 -14.16 19.27 1.97
C CYS A 227 -13.00 20.24 2.21
N GLY A 228 -11.88 20.10 1.48
CA GLY A 228 -10.67 20.91 1.62
C GLY A 228 -9.77 20.52 2.81
N GLU A 229 -10.27 19.72 3.74
CA GLU A 229 -9.52 19.33 4.94
C GLU A 229 -8.33 18.42 4.61
N GLU A 230 -7.26 18.56 5.38
CA GLU A 230 -6.02 17.78 5.22
C GLU A 230 -6.12 16.44 5.97
N TYR A 231 -5.76 15.36 5.29
CA TYR A 231 -5.74 14.01 5.87
C TYR A 231 -4.43 13.28 5.56
N PRO A 232 -4.01 12.36 6.45
CA PRO A 232 -3.10 11.29 6.09
C PRO A 232 -3.59 10.54 4.82
N VAL A 233 -2.66 10.20 3.92
CA VAL A 233 -3.02 9.63 2.61
C VAL A 233 -3.70 8.26 2.71
N ASP A 234 -3.52 7.51 3.80
CA ASP A 234 -4.24 6.27 4.12
C ASP A 234 -5.73 6.50 4.45
N LEU A 235 -6.11 7.73 4.81
CA LEU A 235 -7.49 8.15 5.06
C LEU A 235 -8.16 8.81 3.84
N LEU A 236 -7.47 8.82 2.70
CA LEU A 236 -7.98 9.30 1.42
C LEU A 236 -8.19 8.16 0.44
N VAL A 237 -9.22 8.28 -0.39
CA VAL A 237 -9.55 7.43 -1.53
C VAL A 237 -9.17 8.16 -2.81
N ALA A 238 -8.62 7.43 -3.78
CA ALA A 238 -8.44 7.93 -5.14
C ALA A 238 -9.73 7.64 -5.93
N ALA A 239 -10.69 8.53 -5.82
CA ALA A 239 -12.01 8.37 -6.42
C ALA A 239 -11.99 8.76 -7.90
N HIS A 240 -12.84 8.11 -8.69
CA HIS A 240 -13.18 8.61 -10.03
C HIS A 240 -14.34 9.58 -9.91
N ILE A 241 -14.24 10.75 -10.56
CA ILE A 241 -15.33 11.73 -10.59
C ILE A 241 -16.53 11.15 -11.36
N LYS A 242 -16.29 10.57 -12.54
CA LYS A 242 -17.27 9.82 -13.30
C LYS A 242 -17.22 8.35 -12.90
N LYS A 243 -18.37 7.72 -12.63
CA LYS A 243 -18.41 6.30 -12.23
C LYS A 243 -17.67 5.43 -13.23
N ARG A 244 -16.74 4.62 -12.72
CA ARG A 244 -15.80 3.80 -13.51
C ARG A 244 -16.49 2.85 -14.51
N ALA A 245 -17.70 2.38 -14.18
CA ALA A 245 -18.51 1.53 -15.05
C ALA A 245 -19.07 2.25 -16.29
N HIS A 246 -19.21 3.58 -16.23
CA HIS A 246 -19.74 4.41 -17.31
C HIS A 246 -18.64 5.18 -18.06
N CYS A 247 -17.38 4.95 -17.71
CA CYS A 247 -16.23 5.55 -18.40
C CYS A 247 -15.91 4.78 -19.68
N SER A 248 -15.74 5.50 -20.78
CA SER A 248 -15.09 5.00 -21.99
C SER A 248 -13.60 4.71 -21.74
N ARG A 249 -12.95 3.96 -22.64
CA ARG A 249 -11.50 3.68 -22.54
C ARG A 249 -10.68 4.96 -22.41
N GLN A 250 -10.97 5.98 -23.22
CA GLN A 250 -10.27 7.26 -23.19
C GLN A 250 -10.44 7.98 -21.84
N GLU A 251 -11.64 7.94 -21.26
CA GLU A 251 -11.90 8.56 -19.96
C GLU A 251 -11.20 7.82 -18.81
N LYS A 252 -11.12 6.48 -18.86
CA LYS A 252 -10.36 5.70 -17.87
C LYS A 252 -8.86 6.04 -17.90
N LEU A 253 -8.33 6.40 -19.08
CA LEU A 253 -6.93 6.81 -19.26
C LEU A 253 -6.69 8.28 -18.88
N ASP A 254 -7.74 9.08 -18.74
CA ASP A 254 -7.67 10.51 -18.40
C ASP A 254 -7.45 10.74 -16.90
N ILE A 255 -6.49 10.01 -16.32
CA ILE A 255 -6.14 10.01 -14.88
C ILE A 255 -5.90 11.41 -14.32
N LYS A 256 -5.41 12.34 -15.16
CA LYS A 256 -5.14 13.73 -14.80
C LYS A 256 -6.41 14.49 -14.43
N HIS A 257 -7.53 14.19 -15.08
CA HIS A 257 -8.76 14.95 -14.97
C HIS A 257 -9.88 14.14 -14.32
N ILE A 258 -9.87 12.81 -14.39
CA ILE A 258 -10.94 11.96 -13.85
C ILE A 258 -10.75 11.58 -12.38
N ALA A 259 -9.53 11.65 -11.85
CA ALA A 259 -9.19 11.19 -10.51
C ALA A 259 -9.11 12.33 -9.50
N ILE A 260 -9.64 12.10 -8.29
CA ILE A 260 -9.69 13.11 -7.22
C ILE A 260 -9.47 12.44 -5.84
N PRO A 261 -8.72 13.06 -4.91
CA PRO A 261 -8.63 12.58 -3.55
C PRO A 261 -9.90 12.90 -2.75
N MET A 262 -10.57 11.90 -2.17
CA MET A 262 -11.73 12.09 -1.29
C MET A 262 -11.50 11.45 0.07
N CYS A 263 -11.97 12.07 1.15
CA CYS A 263 -11.79 11.53 2.49
C CYS A 263 -12.73 10.37 2.79
N LYS A 264 -12.22 9.37 3.53
CA LYS A 264 -13.01 8.24 4.06
C LYS A 264 -14.00 8.65 5.16
N PHE A 265 -13.92 9.90 5.63
CA PHE A 265 -14.76 10.43 6.70
C PHE A 265 -16.16 10.84 6.24
N GLY A 266 -16.40 10.92 4.93
CA GLY A 266 -17.75 11.14 4.41
C GLY A 266 -17.81 11.56 2.95
N CYS A 267 -16.84 12.34 2.46
CA CYS A 267 -16.91 12.89 1.10
C CYS A 267 -16.97 11.81 0.01
N ASP A 268 -16.17 10.75 0.12
CA ASP A 268 -16.16 9.65 -0.86
C ASP A 268 -17.55 8.97 -0.96
N ASP A 269 -18.12 8.59 0.18
CA ASP A 269 -19.40 7.86 0.23
C ASP A 269 -20.60 8.76 -0.15
N LEU A 270 -20.61 10.02 0.31
CA LEU A 270 -21.65 10.99 -0.05
C LEU A 270 -21.64 11.32 -1.54
N PHE A 271 -20.44 11.48 -2.13
CA PHE A 271 -20.31 11.75 -3.56
C PHE A 271 -20.73 10.53 -4.38
N GLU A 272 -20.22 9.33 -4.08
CA GLU A 272 -20.54 8.09 -4.81
C GLU A 272 -22.04 7.75 -4.79
N LYS A 273 -22.72 8.08 -3.69
CA LYS A 273 -24.17 7.87 -3.51
C LYS A 273 -25.02 9.03 -4.04
N GLY A 274 -24.42 10.14 -4.47
CA GLY A 274 -25.14 11.27 -5.04
C GLY A 274 -25.83 12.18 -4.02
N TYR A 275 -25.32 12.27 -2.79
CA TYR A 275 -25.79 13.28 -1.82
C TYR A 275 -25.24 14.67 -2.15
N ILE A 276 -24.04 14.70 -2.71
CA ILE A 276 -23.30 15.91 -3.04
C ILE A 276 -22.74 15.80 -4.45
N GLY A 277 -22.60 16.95 -5.12
CA GLY A 277 -21.96 17.10 -6.41
C GLY A 277 -21.05 18.32 -6.41
N VAL A 278 -20.44 18.62 -7.55
CA VAL A 278 -19.69 19.86 -7.75
C VAL A 278 -20.21 20.52 -9.01
N GLN A 279 -20.51 21.81 -8.93
CA GLN A 279 -20.96 22.60 -10.07
C GLN A 279 -20.14 23.89 -10.13
N LYS A 280 -19.48 24.14 -11.27
CA LYS A 280 -18.63 25.32 -11.49
C LYS A 280 -17.56 25.51 -10.39
N GLY A 281 -17.02 24.40 -9.88
CA GLY A 281 -15.99 24.41 -8.84
C GLY A 281 -16.48 24.54 -7.41
N GLU A 282 -17.79 24.60 -7.16
CA GLU A 282 -18.36 24.66 -5.82
C GLU A 282 -19.10 23.36 -5.47
N VAL A 283 -18.97 22.91 -4.22
CA VAL A 283 -19.70 21.75 -3.71
C VAL A 283 -21.18 22.11 -3.53
N ILE A 284 -22.06 21.30 -4.13
CA ILE A 284 -23.52 21.46 -4.04
C ILE A 284 -24.13 20.23 -3.37
N SER A 285 -25.26 20.40 -2.67
CA SER A 285 -26.11 19.27 -2.32
C SER A 285 -26.99 18.90 -3.50
N LEU A 286 -27.14 17.60 -3.75
CA LEU A 286 -28.03 17.07 -4.80
C LEU A 286 -29.38 16.58 -4.25
N LEU A 287 -29.53 16.59 -2.93
CA LEU A 287 -30.73 16.15 -2.23
C LEU A 287 -31.30 17.29 -1.39
N ASP A 288 -32.59 17.20 -1.09
CA ASP A 288 -33.19 18.03 -0.07
C ASP A 288 -32.68 17.59 1.32
N THR A 289 -31.94 18.48 1.98
CA THR A 289 -31.33 18.20 3.28
C THR A 289 -32.34 18.20 4.43
N GLU A 290 -33.58 18.68 4.22
CA GLU A 290 -34.61 18.79 5.27
C GLU A 290 -34.97 17.43 5.87
N TYR A 291 -34.98 16.36 5.06
CA TYR A 291 -35.36 15.01 5.46
C TYR A 291 -34.18 14.11 5.87
N LEU A 292 -32.96 14.65 5.85
CA LEU A 292 -31.78 13.87 6.21
C LEU A 292 -31.58 13.81 7.73
N PRO A 293 -31.03 12.69 8.26
CA PRO A 293 -30.60 12.65 9.65
C PRO A 293 -29.64 13.80 9.96
N LYS A 294 -29.80 14.41 11.15
CA LYS A 294 -29.05 15.60 11.57
C LYS A 294 -27.54 15.50 11.30
N SER A 295 -26.91 14.37 11.61
CA SER A 295 -25.47 14.19 11.39
C SER A 295 -25.04 14.27 9.93
N VAL A 296 -25.89 13.82 8.99
CA VAL A 296 -25.63 13.89 7.55
C VAL A 296 -25.90 15.30 7.05
N LYS A 297 -27.02 15.90 7.49
CA LYS A 297 -27.38 17.29 7.20
C LYS A 297 -26.26 18.26 7.61
N ASP A 298 -25.86 18.22 8.88
CA ASP A 298 -24.82 19.11 9.44
C ASP A 298 -23.50 18.96 8.65
N TYR A 299 -23.17 17.74 8.21
CA TYR A 299 -21.97 17.50 7.41
C TYR A 299 -22.07 18.12 6.01
N ILE A 300 -23.20 17.90 5.30
CA ILE A 300 -23.43 18.44 3.96
C ILE A 300 -23.47 19.97 4.00
N GLU A 301 -24.20 20.56 4.94
CA GLU A 301 -24.29 22.02 5.09
C GLU A 301 -22.93 22.66 5.38
N ASN A 302 -22.06 21.96 6.12
CA ASN A 302 -20.70 22.43 6.40
C ASN A 302 -19.77 22.42 5.18
N ILE A 303 -20.02 21.55 4.19
CA ILE A 303 -19.19 21.47 2.97
C ILE A 303 -19.81 22.18 1.77
N GLN A 304 -21.12 22.42 1.78
CA GLN A 304 -21.83 23.10 0.72
C GLN A 304 -21.27 24.53 0.52
N GLY A 305 -21.04 24.91 -0.74
CA GLY A 305 -20.46 26.19 -1.11
C GLY A 305 -18.94 26.28 -0.92
N LYS A 306 -18.27 25.25 -0.37
CA LYS A 306 -16.80 25.20 -0.38
C LYS A 306 -16.29 25.01 -1.82
N ALA A 307 -15.15 25.61 -2.12
CA ALA A 307 -14.45 25.40 -3.37
C ALA A 307 -13.86 23.98 -3.44
N CYS A 308 -14.06 23.32 -4.57
CA CYS A 308 -13.42 22.05 -4.91
C CYS A 308 -12.04 22.35 -5.52
N ASP A 309 -10.98 22.27 -4.71
CA ASP A 309 -9.61 22.59 -5.15
C ASP A 309 -9.11 21.75 -6.34
N SER A 310 -9.73 20.59 -6.55
CA SER A 310 -9.39 19.69 -7.66
C SER A 310 -10.16 20.00 -8.95
N TRP A 311 -11.13 20.92 -8.92
CA TRP A 311 -11.92 21.30 -10.10
C TRP A 311 -11.12 22.21 -11.05
N ASN A 312 -11.32 22.02 -12.36
CA ASN A 312 -10.84 22.87 -13.43
C ASN A 312 -11.70 22.67 -14.69
N ILE A 313 -11.47 23.51 -15.70
CA ILE A 313 -12.25 23.46 -16.95
C ILE A 313 -12.15 22.11 -17.68
N ASP A 314 -11.02 21.41 -17.55
CA ASP A 314 -10.78 20.15 -18.27
C ASP A 314 -11.53 18.97 -17.64
N ASN A 315 -11.81 19.04 -16.33
CA ASN A 315 -12.55 18.00 -15.59
C ASN A 315 -14.01 18.33 -15.27
N ASP A 316 -14.48 19.55 -15.56
CA ASP A 316 -15.87 19.98 -15.33
C ASP A 316 -16.88 19.01 -15.97
N LYS A 317 -16.58 18.53 -17.18
CA LYS A 317 -17.38 17.51 -17.90
C LYS A 317 -17.67 16.24 -17.07
N TYR A 318 -16.76 15.84 -16.17
CA TYR A 318 -16.94 14.66 -15.31
C TYR A 318 -17.85 14.97 -14.11
N PHE A 319 -17.71 16.16 -13.54
CA PHE A 319 -18.57 16.63 -12.45
C PHE A 319 -19.99 16.91 -12.93
N GLU A 320 -20.14 17.49 -14.13
CA GLU A 320 -21.44 17.63 -14.80
C GLU A 320 -22.08 16.28 -15.07
N TRP A 321 -21.31 15.30 -15.56
CA TRP A 321 -21.82 13.94 -15.74
C TRP A 321 -22.32 13.35 -14.42
N HIS A 322 -21.56 13.48 -13.34
CA HIS A 322 -21.91 12.95 -12.01
C HIS A 322 -23.19 13.59 -11.49
N THR A 323 -23.25 14.93 -11.51
CA THR A 323 -24.43 15.69 -11.12
C THR A 323 -25.64 15.24 -11.91
N ASN A 324 -25.55 15.22 -13.24
CA ASN A 324 -26.64 14.77 -14.12
C ASN A 324 -27.02 13.30 -13.91
N TYR A 325 -26.08 12.42 -13.58
CA TYR A 325 -26.36 11.02 -13.34
C TYR A 325 -27.21 10.83 -12.06
N HIS A 326 -26.96 11.64 -11.04
CA HIS A 326 -27.66 11.56 -9.76
C HIS A 326 -28.90 12.46 -9.67
N THR A 327 -29.01 13.51 -10.49
CA THR A 327 -30.19 14.42 -10.53
C THR A 327 -31.18 14.11 -11.64
N LYS A 328 -30.84 13.23 -12.60
CA LYS A 328 -31.81 12.79 -13.61
C LYS A 328 -32.93 12.01 -12.94
N GLU A 329 -34.09 12.66 -12.88
CA GLU A 329 -35.41 12.08 -12.72
C GLU A 329 -35.53 10.79 -13.56
N PHE A 330 -35.70 9.67 -12.88
CA PHE A 330 -36.66 8.64 -13.26
C PHE A 330 -37.68 8.52 -12.14
#